data_AF-A0A9D0HP04-F1
#
_entry.id   AF-A0A9D0HP04-F1
#
_cell.length_a   1.000
_cell.length_b   1.000
_cell.length_c   1.000
_cell.angle_alpha   90.00
_cell.angle_beta   90.00
_cell.angle_gamma   90.00
#
_symmetry.space_group_name_H-M   'P 1'
#
loop_
_entity.id
_entity.type
_entity.pdbx_description
1 polymer ?
#
loop_
_entity_poly.entity_id
_entity_poly.type
_entity_poly.pdbx_seq_one_letter_code
_entity_poly.pdbx_strand_id
1 'polypeptide(L)' 'VVVVEHDMEFIRSIARKVTVLHEGSVLAQGSMKAIQENEKVRKVYLGE' A
#
# COMPACT_ATOMS: atom_id res chain seq x y z
N VAL A 1 -13.76 -8.02 -5.43
CA VAL A 1 -13.84 -7.68 -4.00
C VAL A 1 -12.80 -6.63 -3.71
N VAL A 2 -13.16 -5.58 -2.97
CA VAL A 2 -12.22 -4.57 -2.47
C VAL A 2 -12.17 -4.74 -0.96
N VAL A 3 -10.97 -4.75 -0.40
CA VAL A 3 -10.73 -4.91 1.03
C VAL A 3 -9.86 -3.74 1.47
N VAL A 4 -10.22 -3.13 2.61
CA VAL A 4 -9.51 -2.00 3.21
C VAL A 4 -9.25 -2.39 4.65
N GLU A 5 -7.97 -2.56 5.00
CA GLU A 5 -7.52 -2.99 6.32
C GLU A 5 -6.18 -2.34 6.67
N HIS A 6 -5.87 -2.30 7.96
CA HIS A 6 -4.58 -1.82 8.47
C HIS A 6 -3.56 -2.95 8.69
N ASP A 7 -4.00 -4.22 8.66
CA ASP A 7 -3.13 -5.39 8.79
C ASP A 7 -2.43 -5.70 7.45
N MET A 8 -1.12 -5.44 7.42
CA MET A 8 -0.29 -5.61 6.22
C MET A 8 0.07 -7.08 5.93
N GLU A 9 0.04 -7.98 6.92
CA GLU A 9 0.22 -9.41 6.68
C GLU A 9 -1.01 -10.00 6.00
N PHE A 10 -2.19 -9.61 6.46
CA PHE A 10 -3.45 -9.99 5.83
C PHE A 10 -3.52 -9.50 4.39
N ILE A 11 -3.27 -8.20 4.16
CA ILE A 11 -3.26 -7.63 2.80
C ILE A 11 -2.25 -8.36 1.90
N ARG A 12 -1.05 -8.70 2.41
CA ARG A 12 -0.05 -9.45 1.63
C ARG A 12 -0.58 -10.82 1.19
N SER A 13 -1.34 -11.51 2.03
CA SER A 13 -1.83 -12.87 1.75
C SER A 13 -2.90 -12.93 0.65
N ILE A 14 -3.67 -11.85 0.46
CA ILE A 14 -4.82 -11.84 -0.45
C ILE A 14 -4.65 -10.90 -1.66
N ALA A 15 -3.78 -9.89 -1.57
CA ALA A 15 -3.76 -8.81 -2.54
C ALA A 15 -2.96 -9.18 -3.80
N ARG A 16 -3.67 -9.25 -4.93
CA ARG A 16 -3.05 -9.27 -6.27
C ARG A 16 -2.57 -7.90 -6.71
N LYS A 17 -3.24 -6.84 -6.25
CA LYS A 17 -3.00 -5.45 -6.59
C LYS A 17 -3.33 -4.58 -5.38
N VAL A 18 -2.39 -3.74 -4.98
CA VAL A 18 -2.48 -2.83 -3.85
C VAL A 18 -2.52 -1.41 -4.38
N THR A 19 -3.38 -0.58 -3.80
CA THR A 19 -3.45 0.86 -4.09
C THR A 19 -3.29 1.61 -2.78
N VAL A 20 -2.35 2.56 -2.75
CA VAL A 20 -2.09 3.44 -1.62
C VAL A 20 -2.68 4.79 -1.92
N LEU A 21 -3.48 5.32 -1.00
CA LEU A 21 -4.11 6.62 -1.09
C LEU A 21 -3.42 7.59 -0.12
N HIS A 22 -3.20 8.82 -0.55
CA HIS A 22 -2.70 9.90 0.29
C HIS A 22 -3.36 11.22 -0.15
N GLU A 23 -3.88 11.99 0.81
CA GLU A 23 -4.53 13.29 0.57
C GLU A 23 -5.60 13.27 -0.53
N GLY A 24 -6.45 12.23 -0.53
CA GLY A 24 -7.54 12.09 -1.50
C GLY A 24 -7.09 11.68 -2.91
N SER A 25 -5.79 11.40 -3.11
CA SER A 25 -5.22 11.00 -4.39
C SER A 25 -4.52 9.64 -4.31
N VAL A 26 -4.36 8.97 -5.46
CA VAL A 26 -3.57 7.74 -5.54
C VAL A 26 -2.09 8.09 -5.44
N LEU A 27 -1.45 7.63 -4.37
CA LEU A 27 -0.02 7.80 -4.15
C LEU A 27 0.80 6.78 -4.95
N ALA A 28 0.37 5.51 -4.90
CA ALA A 28 1.04 4.40 -5.57
C ALA A 28 0.08 3.25 -5.84
N GLN A 29 0.35 2.47 -6.88
CA GLN A 29 -0.42 1.28 -7.20
C GLN A 29 0.50 0.20 -7.77
N GLY A 30 0.38 -1.03 -7.30
CA GLY A 30 1.26 -2.12 -7.72
C GLY A 30 1.10 -3.40 -6.92
N SER A 31 2.07 -4.31 -7.04
CA SER A 31 2.16 -5.47 -6.16
C SER A 31 2.56 -5.04 -4.75
N MET A 32 2.29 -5.89 -3.75
CA MET A 32 2.68 -5.57 -2.37
C MET A 32 4.20 -5.31 -2.23
N LYS A 33 5.03 -6.06 -2.95
CA LYS A 33 6.49 -5.85 -2.96
C LYS A 33 6.85 -4.48 -3.50
N ALA A 34 6.29 -4.10 -4.65
CA ALA A 34 6.57 -2.79 -5.26
C ALA A 34 6.09 -1.63 -4.38
N ILE A 35 4.98 -1.80 -3.65
CA ILE A 35 4.50 -0.78 -2.70
C ILE A 35 5.45 -0.63 -1.51
N GLN A 36 6.00 -1.72 -0.97
CA GLN A 36 6.94 -1.68 0.16
C GLN A 36 8.29 -1.07 -0.19
N GLU A 37 8.74 -1.25 -1.43
CA GLU A 37 9.97 -0.66 -1.96
C GLU A 37 9.76 0.79 -2.43
N ASN A 38 8.51 1.29 -2.46
CA ASN A 38 8.21 2.65 -2.91
C ASN A 38 8.60 3.68 -1.85
N GLU A 39 9.62 4.49 -2.12
CA GLU A 39 10.11 5.53 -1.21
C GLU A 39 9.04 6.53 -0.76
N LYS A 40 8.10 6.90 -1.65
CA LYS A 40 7.03 7.84 -1.28
C LYS A 40 6.06 7.21 -0.29
N VAL A 41 5.73 5.94 -0.49
CA VAL A 41 4.88 5.19 0.45
C VAL A 41 5.57 5.06 1.80
N ARG A 42 6.87 4.71 1.83
CA ARG A 42 7.65 4.62 3.06
C ARG A 42 7.68 5.93 3.83
N LYS A 43 7.96 7.05 3.16
CA LYS A 43 7.96 8.38 3.79
C LYS A 43 6.61 8.76 4.40
N VAL A 44 5.52 8.47 3.70
CA VAL A 44 4.16 8.82 4.14
C VAL A 44 3.62 7.91 5.24
N TYR A 45 3.90 6.60 5.19
CA TYR A 45 3.27 5.61 6.08
C TYR A 45 4.21 5.04 7.16
N LEU A 46 5.53 5.07 6.95
CA LEU A 46 6.51 4.52 7.90
C LEU A 46 7.39 5.59 8.55
N GLY A 47 7.36 6.84 8.05
CA GLY A 47 7.90 8.00 8.75
C GLY A 47 9.41 8.06 8.94
N GLU A 48 10.22 7.54 8.00
CA GLU A 48 11.66 7.88 7.94
C GLU A 48 11.88 9.36 7.61
#